data_AF-A0A3D5GBB7-F1
#
_entry.id   AF-A0A3D5GBB7-F1
#
_cell.length_a   1.000
_cell.length_b   1.000
_cell.length_c   1.000
_cell.angle_alpha   90.00
_cell.angle_beta   90.00
_cell.angle_gamma   90.00
#
_symmetry.space_group_name_H-M   'P 1'
#
loop_
_entity.id
_entity.type
_entity.pdbx_description
1 polymer ?
#
loop_
_entity_poly.entity_id
_entity_poly.type
_entity_poly.pdbx_seq_one_letter_code
_entity_poly.pdbx_strand_id
1 'polypeptide(L)'
;MSTTQKYRLVTRSDFDGLVCAVLLKELDMIDEIKFVHPKDMQDGKIAITNNDISTNLPYVEGVHLAFDHHFSETLRHPKIKRNHIIDPYAPSAARVLYKYYGGQEKFPQISDAMMEAVDKSDSAQFSQAEILHPENWVLLNFIMDSRTGLGRFKEFTVSNYQLMMELIDYCKNHKIEEILELPDVKERVDLYFDQEEQFQKQIQRCAKVYDNLVVLDLRNEDTIYAGNRFAIYALFPECNISIHALWGQKKQNTVFAVGKSIFNKTSQTNIGQLMLKYGGGGHQNAGTCQIDNDKASKVLKELIAQMEQDS
;
A
#
# COMPACT_ATOMS: atom_id res chain seq x y z
N MET A 1 -19.78 -27.90 -24.05
CA MET A 1 -19.49 -26.53 -23.61
C MET A 1 -18.00 -26.47 -23.39
N SER A 2 -17.27 -25.64 -24.15
CA SER A 2 -15.84 -25.44 -23.94
C SER A 2 -15.71 -24.73 -22.59
N THR A 3 -15.24 -25.42 -21.56
CA THR A 3 -14.84 -24.78 -20.30
C THR A 3 -13.68 -23.85 -20.61
N THR A 4 -13.93 -22.54 -20.62
CA THR A 4 -12.87 -21.53 -20.69
C THR A 4 -11.90 -21.81 -19.55
N GLN A 5 -10.60 -21.92 -19.85
CA GLN A 5 -9.58 -22.15 -18.84
C GLN A 5 -9.59 -20.98 -17.85
N LYS A 6 -9.68 -21.30 -16.56
CA LYS A 6 -9.55 -20.35 -15.45
C LYS A 6 -8.15 -20.40 -14.86
N TYR A 7 -7.74 -19.29 -14.28
CA TYR A 7 -6.40 -19.07 -13.73
C TYR A 7 -6.47 -18.74 -12.25
N ARG A 8 -5.36 -18.91 -11.55
CA ARG A 8 -5.17 -18.35 -10.21
C ARG A 8 -4.65 -16.91 -10.32
N LEU A 9 -5.30 -15.97 -9.64
CA LEU A 9 -4.78 -14.62 -9.45
C LEU A 9 -3.77 -14.59 -8.31
N VAL A 10 -2.58 -14.06 -8.56
CA VAL A 10 -1.58 -13.75 -7.54
C VAL A 10 -1.41 -12.23 -7.48
N THR A 11 -1.74 -11.61 -6.36
CA THR A 11 -1.74 -10.13 -6.25
C THR A 11 -1.42 -9.67 -4.83
N ARG A 12 -1.37 -8.36 -4.59
CA ARG A 12 -1.17 -7.77 -3.26
C ARG A 12 -2.50 -7.69 -2.50
N SER A 13 -2.43 -7.77 -1.17
CA SER A 13 -3.60 -7.54 -0.30
C SER A 13 -3.83 -6.04 -0.07
N ASP A 14 -4.10 -5.30 -1.12
CA ASP A 14 -4.42 -3.87 -1.10
C ASP A 14 -5.55 -3.55 -2.08
N PHE A 15 -5.95 -2.27 -2.14
CA PHE A 15 -7.11 -1.87 -2.94
C PHE A 15 -6.91 -2.11 -4.44
N ASP A 16 -5.69 -1.98 -4.96
CA ASP A 16 -5.39 -2.30 -6.36
C ASP A 16 -5.53 -3.81 -6.66
N GLY A 17 -5.03 -4.66 -5.76
CA GLY A 17 -5.25 -6.10 -5.85
C GLY A 17 -6.72 -6.51 -5.76
N LEU A 18 -7.51 -5.83 -4.91
CA LEU A 18 -8.97 -6.01 -4.81
C LEU A 18 -9.65 -5.71 -6.15
N VAL A 19 -9.40 -4.53 -6.73
CA VAL A 19 -10.05 -4.14 -7.99
C VAL A 19 -9.56 -5.02 -9.15
N CYS A 20 -8.29 -5.42 -9.19
CA CYS A 20 -7.80 -6.41 -10.15
C CYS A 20 -8.59 -7.72 -10.09
N ALA A 21 -8.89 -8.21 -8.88
CA ALA A 21 -9.68 -9.42 -8.68
C ALA A 21 -11.13 -9.25 -9.15
N VAL A 22 -11.76 -8.10 -8.86
CA VAL A 22 -13.11 -7.77 -9.35
C VAL A 22 -13.15 -7.81 -10.88
N LEU A 23 -12.20 -7.16 -11.54
CA LEU A 23 -12.13 -7.11 -13.02
C LEU A 23 -11.94 -8.51 -13.64
N LEU A 24 -11.04 -9.32 -13.10
CA LEU A 24 -10.78 -10.67 -13.62
C LEU A 24 -11.94 -11.64 -13.35
N LYS A 25 -12.66 -11.46 -12.24
CA LYS A 25 -13.87 -12.23 -11.92
C LYS A 25 -15.04 -11.84 -12.83
N GLU A 26 -15.14 -10.56 -13.21
CA GLU A 26 -16.13 -10.09 -14.21
C GLU A 26 -15.91 -10.72 -15.59
N LEU A 27 -14.66 -10.97 -15.96
CA LEU A 27 -14.29 -11.67 -17.19
C LEU A 27 -14.40 -13.21 -17.11
N ASP A 28 -14.82 -13.75 -15.96
CA ASP A 28 -14.85 -15.20 -15.66
C ASP A 28 -13.49 -15.90 -15.87
N MET A 29 -12.38 -15.19 -15.65
CA MET A 29 -11.02 -15.67 -15.95
C MET A 29 -10.32 -16.36 -14.76
N ILE A 30 -10.82 -16.18 -13.54
CA ILE A 30 -10.17 -16.67 -12.33
C ILE A 30 -11.11 -17.48 -11.44
N ASP A 31 -10.54 -18.44 -10.72
CA ASP A 31 -11.23 -19.30 -9.75
C ASP A 31 -10.50 -19.41 -8.40
N GLU A 32 -9.24 -19.01 -8.34
CA GLU A 32 -8.44 -18.96 -7.11
C GLU A 32 -7.74 -17.58 -6.99
N ILE A 33 -7.61 -17.08 -5.75
CA ILE A 33 -6.90 -15.83 -5.46
C ILE A 33 -5.92 -16.04 -4.31
N LYS A 34 -4.68 -15.63 -4.53
CA LYS A 34 -3.61 -15.66 -3.54
C LYS A 34 -3.01 -14.28 -3.36
N PHE A 35 -3.17 -13.73 -2.16
CA PHE A 35 -2.49 -12.50 -1.78
C PHE A 35 -1.06 -12.78 -1.31
N VAL A 36 -0.10 -12.01 -1.81
CA VAL A 36 1.33 -12.16 -1.48
C VAL A 36 2.01 -10.80 -1.33
N HIS A 37 3.12 -10.78 -0.61
CA HIS A 37 3.96 -9.59 -0.50
C HIS A 37 4.96 -9.52 -1.68
N PRO A 38 5.25 -8.34 -2.27
CA PRO A 38 6.19 -8.21 -3.39
C PRO A 38 7.57 -8.82 -3.13
N LYS A 39 8.05 -8.71 -1.88
CA LYS A 39 9.32 -9.33 -1.47
C LYS A 39 9.31 -10.84 -1.58
N ASP A 40 8.21 -11.52 -1.26
CA ASP A 40 8.15 -12.98 -1.33
C ASP A 40 8.12 -13.48 -2.78
N MET A 41 7.56 -12.69 -3.70
CA MET A 41 7.70 -12.91 -5.15
C MET A 41 9.15 -12.75 -5.60
N GLN A 42 9.83 -11.67 -5.20
CA GLN A 42 11.24 -11.42 -5.55
C GLN A 42 12.21 -12.46 -4.97
N ASP A 43 11.95 -12.89 -3.74
CA ASP A 43 12.75 -13.91 -3.05
C ASP A 43 12.45 -15.34 -3.58
N GLY A 44 11.52 -15.50 -4.54
CA GLY A 44 11.16 -16.80 -5.12
C GLY A 44 10.42 -17.75 -4.18
N LYS A 45 9.78 -17.23 -3.12
CA LYS A 45 9.04 -18.03 -2.14
C LYS A 45 7.64 -18.41 -2.60
N ILE A 46 7.13 -17.70 -3.62
CA ILE A 46 5.81 -17.97 -4.20
C ILE A 46 6.01 -18.82 -5.47
N ALA A 47 5.46 -20.03 -5.46
CA ALA A 47 5.45 -20.88 -6.65
C ALA A 47 4.50 -20.29 -7.71
N ILE A 48 5.08 -19.86 -8.83
CA ILE A 48 4.39 -19.31 -10.00
C ILE A 48 4.50 -20.30 -11.18
N THR A 49 3.41 -20.43 -11.93
CA THR A 49 3.22 -21.35 -13.05
C THR A 49 2.49 -20.66 -14.20
N ASN A 50 2.36 -21.36 -15.32
CA ASN A 50 1.57 -20.89 -16.46
C ASN A 50 0.05 -20.92 -16.24
N ASN A 51 -0.42 -21.30 -15.04
CA ASN A 51 -1.80 -21.18 -14.60
C ASN A 51 -2.05 -19.89 -13.78
N ASP A 52 -1.06 -19.01 -13.65
CA ASP A 52 -1.14 -17.82 -12.81
C ASP A 52 -1.25 -16.53 -13.63
N ILE A 53 -2.17 -15.66 -13.23
CA ILE A 53 -2.17 -14.23 -13.61
C ILE A 53 -1.62 -13.45 -12.42
N SER A 54 -0.59 -12.64 -12.60
CA SER A 54 -0.09 -11.75 -11.55
C SER A 54 -0.49 -10.30 -11.79
N THR A 55 -0.87 -9.57 -10.75
CA THR A 55 -1.11 -8.13 -10.83
C THR A 55 -0.40 -7.38 -9.71
N ASN A 56 0.10 -6.17 -10.01
CA ASN A 56 0.76 -5.29 -9.05
C ASN A 56 1.93 -5.98 -8.28
N LEU A 57 2.67 -6.87 -8.97
CA LEU A 57 3.74 -7.66 -8.38
C LEU A 57 4.93 -7.74 -9.34
N PRO A 58 6.16 -7.94 -8.80
CA PRO A 58 7.36 -8.14 -9.61
C PRO A 58 7.20 -9.30 -10.59
N TYR A 59 7.69 -9.13 -11.81
CA TYR A 59 7.55 -10.11 -12.88
C TYR A 59 8.33 -11.39 -12.57
N VAL A 60 7.70 -12.54 -12.81
CA VAL A 60 8.30 -13.86 -12.67
C VAL A 60 8.11 -14.64 -13.97
N GLU A 61 9.21 -15.21 -14.48
CA GLU A 61 9.17 -16.02 -15.70
C GLU A 61 8.27 -17.26 -15.49
N GLY A 62 7.47 -17.59 -16.51
CA GLY A 62 6.54 -18.73 -16.48
C GLY A 62 5.10 -18.38 -16.11
N VAL A 63 4.84 -17.17 -15.62
CA VAL A 63 3.47 -16.64 -15.38
C VAL A 63 2.66 -16.59 -16.70
N HIS A 64 1.33 -16.80 -16.65
CA HIS A 64 0.48 -16.69 -17.83
C HIS A 64 0.42 -15.26 -18.36
N LEU A 65 0.03 -14.31 -17.51
CA LEU A 65 0.00 -12.88 -17.77
C LEU A 65 0.42 -12.13 -16.49
N ALA A 66 1.21 -11.08 -16.65
CA ALA A 66 1.60 -10.19 -15.56
C ALA A 66 1.18 -8.76 -15.90
N PHE A 67 0.31 -8.17 -15.09
CA PHE A 67 -0.10 -6.77 -15.19
C PHE A 67 0.66 -5.94 -14.16
N ASP A 68 1.39 -4.94 -14.64
CA ASP A 68 2.18 -4.06 -13.77
C ASP A 68 2.19 -2.61 -14.30
N HIS A 69 2.57 -1.68 -13.44
CA HIS A 69 2.69 -0.27 -13.73
C HIS A 69 3.94 0.36 -13.10
N HIS A 70 4.80 -0.43 -12.45
CA HIS A 70 5.99 0.12 -11.81
C HIS A 70 7.11 0.35 -12.81
N PHE A 71 7.53 1.61 -12.94
CA PHE A 71 8.70 1.96 -13.76
C PHE A 71 9.96 1.13 -13.41
N SER A 72 10.15 0.74 -12.14
CA SER A 72 11.28 -0.10 -11.72
C SER A 72 11.32 -1.47 -12.39
N GLU A 73 10.18 -2.06 -12.74
CA GLU A 73 10.14 -3.34 -13.46
C GLU A 73 10.62 -3.19 -14.90
N THR A 74 10.39 -2.03 -15.53
CA THR A 74 10.94 -1.72 -16.86
C THR A 74 12.47 -1.62 -16.87
N LEU A 75 13.07 -1.25 -15.73
CA LEU A 75 14.53 -1.20 -15.56
C LEU A 75 15.11 -2.58 -15.19
N ARG A 76 14.40 -3.37 -14.39
CA ARG A 76 14.80 -4.74 -14.00
C ARG A 76 14.74 -5.72 -15.17
N HIS A 77 13.86 -5.48 -16.14
CA HIS A 77 13.67 -6.32 -17.31
C HIS A 77 14.00 -5.54 -18.60
N PRO A 78 15.26 -5.54 -19.06
CA PRO A 78 15.68 -4.82 -20.27
C PRO A 78 14.92 -5.21 -21.54
N LYS A 79 14.33 -6.41 -21.54
CA LYS A 79 13.42 -6.89 -22.59
C LYS A 79 12.11 -7.33 -21.96
N ILE A 80 11.07 -6.53 -22.15
CA ILE A 80 9.71 -6.85 -21.71
C ILE A 80 9.16 -8.01 -22.54
N LYS A 81 8.73 -9.07 -21.84
CA LYS A 81 8.13 -10.25 -22.47
C LYS A 81 6.71 -9.94 -22.91
N ARG A 82 6.19 -10.65 -23.92
CA ARG A 82 4.83 -10.42 -24.46
C ARG A 82 3.73 -10.62 -23.41
N ASN A 83 3.94 -11.51 -22.45
CA ASN A 83 3.01 -11.75 -21.35
C ASN A 83 3.18 -10.78 -20.17
N HIS A 84 4.14 -9.86 -20.24
CA HIS A 84 4.32 -8.79 -19.26
C HIS A 84 3.64 -7.53 -19.79
N ILE A 85 2.38 -7.34 -19.39
CA ILE A 85 1.55 -6.19 -19.76
C ILE A 85 1.85 -5.06 -18.78
N ILE A 86 2.75 -4.17 -19.17
CA ILE A 86 3.24 -3.09 -18.31
C ILE A 86 3.01 -1.71 -18.95
N ASP A 87 2.44 -0.79 -18.18
CA ASP A 87 2.33 0.63 -18.52
C ASP A 87 2.85 1.46 -17.34
N PRO A 88 4.12 1.96 -17.40
CA PRO A 88 4.73 2.69 -16.28
C PRO A 88 4.11 4.07 -16.02
N TYR A 89 3.18 4.51 -16.88
CA TYR A 89 2.45 5.77 -16.73
C TYR A 89 1.03 5.55 -16.20
N ALA A 90 0.58 4.30 -16.07
CA ALA A 90 -0.69 4.00 -15.46
C ALA A 90 -0.64 4.23 -13.94
N PRO A 91 -1.70 4.79 -13.35
CA PRO A 91 -1.74 5.09 -11.91
C PRO A 91 -1.93 3.84 -11.03
N SER A 92 -2.34 2.70 -11.59
CA SER A 92 -2.59 1.43 -10.89
C SER A 92 -2.44 0.24 -11.84
N ALA A 93 -2.21 -0.98 -11.33
CA ALA A 93 -2.23 -2.19 -12.16
C ALA A 93 -3.66 -2.53 -12.61
N ALA A 94 -4.68 -2.24 -11.81
CA ALA A 94 -6.09 -2.35 -12.18
C ALA A 94 -6.39 -1.52 -13.43
N ARG A 95 -5.81 -0.31 -13.57
CA ARG A 95 -5.98 0.51 -14.78
C ARG A 95 -5.33 -0.12 -16.00
N VAL A 96 -4.16 -0.74 -15.85
CA VAL A 96 -3.48 -1.46 -16.95
C VAL A 96 -4.35 -2.62 -17.42
N LEU A 97 -4.86 -3.42 -16.48
CA LEU A 97 -5.75 -4.54 -16.74
C LEU A 97 -7.04 -4.09 -17.41
N TYR A 98 -7.70 -3.07 -16.86
CA TYR A 98 -8.94 -2.48 -17.37
C TYR A 98 -8.76 -2.02 -18.83
N LYS A 99 -7.70 -1.26 -19.13
CA LYS A 99 -7.39 -0.81 -20.50
C LYS A 99 -7.09 -1.98 -21.44
N TYR A 100 -6.28 -2.95 -20.99
CA TYR A 100 -5.85 -4.09 -21.80
C TYR A 100 -7.04 -4.90 -22.35
N TYR A 101 -8.06 -5.11 -21.52
CA TYR A 101 -9.23 -5.88 -21.93
C TYR A 101 -10.27 -5.07 -22.72
N GLY A 102 -10.19 -3.73 -22.76
CA GLY A 102 -11.09 -2.89 -23.57
C GLY A 102 -11.90 -1.87 -22.78
N GLY A 103 -11.56 -1.63 -21.51
CA GLY A 103 -12.14 -0.58 -20.68
C GLY A 103 -13.66 -0.66 -20.56
N GLN A 104 -14.35 0.49 -20.62
CA GLN A 104 -15.77 0.58 -20.31
C GLN A 104 -16.65 -0.32 -21.19
N GLU A 105 -16.23 -0.57 -22.44
CA GLU A 105 -16.95 -1.47 -23.34
C GLU A 105 -16.95 -2.93 -22.85
N LYS A 106 -15.91 -3.36 -22.14
CA LYS A 106 -15.84 -4.70 -21.52
C LYS A 106 -16.31 -4.75 -20.08
N PHE A 107 -16.29 -3.62 -19.39
CA PHE A 107 -16.61 -3.52 -17.98
C PHE A 107 -17.80 -2.58 -17.72
N PRO A 108 -18.97 -2.79 -18.35
CA PRO A 108 -20.09 -1.85 -18.25
C PRO A 108 -20.67 -1.73 -16.83
N GLN A 109 -20.46 -2.72 -15.97
CA GLN A 109 -20.92 -2.74 -14.57
C GLN A 109 -19.89 -2.16 -13.59
N ILE A 110 -18.65 -1.95 -14.03
CA ILE A 110 -17.61 -1.37 -13.20
C ILE A 110 -17.80 0.14 -13.21
N SER A 111 -18.02 0.71 -12.03
CA SER A 111 -18.21 2.16 -11.91
C SER A 111 -16.92 2.92 -12.18
N ASP A 112 -17.04 4.07 -12.86
CA ASP A 112 -15.92 5.00 -13.03
C ASP A 112 -15.36 5.44 -11.67
N ALA A 113 -16.23 5.64 -10.68
CA ALA A 113 -15.84 6.02 -9.31
C ALA A 113 -14.90 5.00 -8.65
N MET A 114 -15.12 3.70 -8.82
CA MET A 114 -14.21 2.67 -8.30
C MET A 114 -12.86 2.72 -9.02
N MET A 115 -12.87 2.89 -10.34
CA MET A 115 -11.65 2.98 -11.14
C MET A 115 -10.84 4.26 -10.86
N GLU A 116 -11.51 5.39 -10.61
CA GLU A 116 -10.87 6.63 -10.16
C GLU A 116 -10.28 6.48 -8.75
N ALA A 117 -11.00 5.80 -7.86
CA ALA A 117 -10.54 5.60 -6.49
C ALA A 117 -9.30 4.70 -6.41
N VAL A 118 -9.23 3.61 -7.19
CA VAL A 118 -8.04 2.75 -7.21
C VAL A 118 -6.84 3.47 -7.79
N ASP A 119 -7.04 4.25 -8.85
CA ASP A 119 -6.00 5.08 -9.46
C ASP A 119 -5.45 6.10 -8.47
N LYS A 120 -6.34 6.80 -7.77
CA LYS A 120 -5.97 7.75 -6.72
C LYS A 120 -5.21 7.07 -5.59
N SER A 121 -5.66 5.89 -5.18
CA SER A 121 -5.12 5.20 -4.01
C SER A 121 -3.72 4.67 -4.22
N ASP A 122 -3.48 4.02 -5.36
CA ASP A 122 -2.19 3.41 -5.63
C ASP A 122 -1.12 4.45 -6.00
N SER A 123 -1.52 5.51 -6.74
CA SER A 123 -0.65 6.67 -7.03
C SER A 123 -0.51 7.67 -5.87
N ALA A 124 -1.20 7.43 -4.75
CA ALA A 124 -1.25 8.27 -3.56
C ALA A 124 -1.57 9.75 -3.86
N GLN A 125 -2.58 10.00 -4.71
CA GLN A 125 -3.04 11.33 -5.12
C GLN A 125 -4.17 11.84 -4.23
N PHE A 126 -3.96 11.82 -2.91
CA PHE A 126 -4.95 12.31 -1.94
C PHE A 126 -4.78 13.79 -1.64
N SER A 127 -5.88 14.49 -1.38
CA SER A 127 -5.89 15.79 -0.74
C SER A 127 -5.69 15.67 0.77
N GLN A 128 -5.34 16.78 1.42
CA GLN A 128 -5.20 16.83 2.88
C GLN A 128 -6.53 16.50 3.59
N ALA A 129 -7.66 16.99 3.05
CA ALA A 129 -8.98 16.70 3.59
C ALA A 129 -9.33 15.21 3.50
N GLU A 130 -9.07 14.57 2.35
CA GLU A 130 -9.30 13.12 2.18
C GLU A 130 -8.46 12.26 3.13
N ILE A 131 -7.30 12.75 3.57
CA ILE A 131 -6.44 12.03 4.53
C ILE A 131 -6.93 12.20 5.97
N LEU A 132 -7.39 13.40 6.33
CA LEU A 132 -7.81 13.71 7.70
C LEU A 132 -9.26 13.32 7.97
N HIS A 133 -10.09 13.26 6.92
CA HIS A 133 -11.51 12.92 6.96
C HIS A 133 -11.86 12.03 5.76
N PRO A 134 -11.34 10.78 5.74
CA PRO A 134 -11.59 9.87 4.63
C PRO A 134 -13.05 9.42 4.60
N GLU A 135 -13.63 9.42 3.41
CA GLU A 135 -14.98 8.94 3.14
C GLU A 135 -14.97 7.93 1.99
N ASN A 136 -16.06 7.15 1.87
CA ASN A 136 -16.33 6.31 0.73
C ASN A 136 -15.13 5.40 0.36
N TRP A 137 -14.71 5.41 -0.90
CA TRP A 137 -13.65 4.54 -1.40
C TRP A 137 -12.29 4.85 -0.78
N VAL A 138 -12.05 6.10 -0.40
CA VAL A 138 -10.81 6.50 0.29
C VAL A 138 -10.76 5.87 1.67
N LEU A 139 -11.88 5.91 2.40
CA LEU A 139 -12.01 5.22 3.69
C LEU A 139 -11.82 3.71 3.55
N LEU A 140 -12.49 3.08 2.57
CA LEU A 140 -12.33 1.65 2.31
C LEU A 140 -10.86 1.30 2.03
N ASN A 141 -10.17 2.08 1.18
CA ASN A 141 -8.75 1.89 0.92
C ASN A 141 -7.90 1.96 2.20
N PHE A 142 -8.15 2.94 3.08
CA PHE A 142 -7.39 3.08 4.32
C PHE A 142 -7.66 1.97 5.34
N ILE A 143 -8.89 1.50 5.51
CA ILE A 143 -9.16 0.39 6.44
C ILE A 143 -8.65 -0.95 5.93
N MET A 144 -8.54 -1.12 4.61
CA MET A 144 -7.96 -2.32 3.99
C MET A 144 -6.42 -2.30 3.97
N ASP A 145 -5.80 -1.12 4.05
CA ASP A 145 -4.35 -1.00 4.13
C ASP A 145 -3.84 -1.53 5.48
N SER A 146 -3.12 -2.66 5.43
CA SER A 146 -2.48 -3.26 6.61
C SER A 146 -1.57 -2.29 7.40
N ARG A 147 -1.04 -1.25 6.73
CA ARG A 147 -0.18 -0.22 7.34
C ARG A 147 -0.96 0.74 8.23
N THR A 148 -2.28 0.85 8.06
CA THR A 148 -3.16 1.61 8.97
C THR A 148 -3.14 1.03 10.38
N GLY A 149 -2.88 -0.29 10.51
CA GLY A 149 -2.61 -0.90 11.80
C GLY A 149 -3.85 -1.28 12.62
N LEU A 150 -5.04 -1.34 12.01
CA LEU A 150 -6.28 -1.74 12.66
C LEU A 150 -6.18 -3.12 13.34
N GLY A 151 -5.46 -4.06 12.73
CA GLY A 151 -5.27 -5.42 13.27
C GLY A 151 -4.49 -5.49 14.60
N ARG A 152 -3.97 -4.37 15.13
CA ARG A 152 -3.31 -4.32 16.45
C ARG A 152 -4.30 -4.32 17.62
N PHE A 153 -5.55 -3.90 17.39
CA PHE A 153 -6.46 -3.50 18.47
C PHE A 153 -7.65 -4.43 18.69
N LYS A 154 -8.05 -5.19 17.67
CA LYS A 154 -9.24 -6.02 17.74
C LYS A 154 -9.04 -7.33 17.00
N GLU A 155 -9.55 -8.40 17.60
CA GLU A 155 -9.89 -9.61 16.85
C GLU A 155 -11.22 -9.33 16.12
N PHE A 156 -11.10 -8.97 14.84
CA PHE A 156 -12.24 -8.80 13.97
C PHE A 156 -13.00 -10.11 13.76
N THR A 157 -14.28 -10.02 13.44
CA THR A 157 -15.17 -11.18 13.24
C THR A 157 -14.63 -12.09 12.13
N VAL A 158 -14.16 -11.49 11.05
CA VAL A 158 -13.44 -12.18 9.96
C VAL A 158 -12.02 -11.65 9.83
N SER A 159 -11.11 -12.50 9.33
CA SER A 159 -9.75 -12.07 8.99
C SER A 159 -9.75 -11.06 7.84
N ASN A 160 -8.72 -10.22 7.72
CA ASN A 160 -8.57 -9.33 6.56
C ASN A 160 -8.53 -10.07 5.22
N TYR A 161 -7.98 -11.31 5.21
CA TYR A 161 -7.98 -12.14 4.01
C TYR A 161 -9.40 -12.52 3.60
N GLN A 162 -10.22 -12.96 4.55
CA GLN A 162 -11.61 -13.32 4.30
C GLN A 162 -12.43 -12.09 3.89
N LEU A 163 -12.25 -10.95 4.57
CA LEU A 163 -12.90 -9.70 4.18
C LEU A 163 -12.54 -9.30 2.74
N MET A 164 -11.27 -9.40 2.34
CA MET A 164 -10.86 -9.14 0.96
C MET A 164 -11.55 -10.08 -0.04
N MET A 165 -11.72 -11.36 0.29
CA MET A 165 -12.44 -12.32 -0.56
C MET A 165 -13.91 -11.93 -0.74
N GLU A 166 -14.58 -11.54 0.36
CA GLU A 166 -15.97 -11.11 0.35
C GLU A 166 -16.16 -9.79 -0.40
N LEU A 167 -15.26 -8.82 -0.18
CA LEU A 167 -15.29 -7.51 -0.84
C LEU A 167 -15.21 -7.61 -2.36
N ILE A 168 -14.55 -8.62 -2.93
CA ILE A 168 -14.52 -8.83 -4.39
C ILE A 168 -15.94 -9.01 -4.94
N ASP A 169 -16.79 -9.74 -4.23
CA ASP A 169 -18.18 -9.98 -4.64
C ASP A 169 -19.07 -8.77 -4.36
N TYR A 170 -18.85 -8.08 -3.24
CA TYR A 170 -19.61 -6.88 -2.88
C TYR A 170 -19.32 -5.70 -3.81
N CYS A 171 -18.04 -5.43 -4.12
CA CYS A 171 -17.63 -4.33 -5.02
C CYS A 171 -18.23 -4.43 -6.43
N LYS A 172 -18.63 -5.64 -6.86
CA LYS A 172 -19.29 -5.83 -8.16
C LYS A 172 -20.75 -5.37 -8.16
N ASN A 173 -21.46 -5.52 -7.05
CA ASN A 173 -22.94 -5.41 -7.04
C ASN A 173 -23.47 -4.33 -6.10
N HIS A 174 -22.62 -3.71 -5.29
CA HIS A 174 -23.01 -2.74 -4.27
C HIS A 174 -22.33 -1.40 -4.50
N LYS A 175 -23.02 -0.35 -4.08
CA LYS A 175 -22.42 0.98 -3.97
C LYS A 175 -21.52 1.05 -2.74
N ILE A 176 -20.63 2.03 -2.73
CA ILE A 176 -19.66 2.19 -1.64
C ILE A 176 -20.34 2.44 -0.29
N GLU A 177 -21.44 3.17 -0.26
CA GLU A 177 -22.20 3.44 0.97
C GLU A 177 -22.77 2.14 1.56
N GLU A 178 -23.20 1.21 0.70
CA GLU A 178 -23.72 -0.10 1.12
C GLU A 178 -22.59 -1.01 1.61
N ILE A 179 -21.42 -0.96 0.95
CA ILE A 179 -20.23 -1.73 1.35
C ILE A 179 -19.75 -1.30 2.73
N LEU A 180 -19.72 0.01 3.01
CA LEU A 180 -19.28 0.54 4.31
C LEU A 180 -20.23 0.17 5.46
N GLU A 181 -21.48 -0.18 5.17
CA GLU A 181 -22.46 -0.64 6.16
C GLU A 181 -22.49 -2.16 6.35
N LEU A 182 -21.71 -2.93 5.58
CA LEU A 182 -21.55 -4.37 5.83
C LEU A 182 -20.97 -4.61 7.22
N PRO A 183 -21.49 -5.55 8.03
CA PRO A 183 -21.08 -5.71 9.43
C PRO A 183 -19.55 -5.80 9.65
N ASP A 184 -18.86 -6.59 8.82
CA ASP A 184 -17.41 -6.79 8.91
C ASP A 184 -16.59 -5.57 8.46
N VAL A 185 -17.15 -4.74 7.58
CA VAL A 185 -16.55 -3.46 7.15
C VAL A 185 -16.82 -2.39 8.21
N LYS A 186 -18.08 -2.30 8.66
CA LYS A 186 -18.53 -1.32 9.65
C LYS A 186 -17.75 -1.42 10.95
N GLU A 187 -17.50 -2.62 11.46
CA GLU A 187 -16.70 -2.76 12.69
C GLU A 187 -15.25 -2.25 12.57
N ARG A 188 -14.70 -2.23 11.34
CA ARG A 188 -13.37 -1.66 11.05
C ARG A 188 -13.45 -0.15 10.88
N VAL A 189 -14.51 0.35 10.26
CA VAL A 189 -14.81 1.78 10.14
C VAL A 189 -14.97 2.41 11.53
N ASP A 190 -15.78 1.81 12.39
CA ASP A 190 -16.02 2.28 13.75
C ASP A 190 -14.70 2.33 14.53
N LEU A 191 -13.89 1.26 14.48
CA LEU A 191 -12.58 1.23 15.14
C LEU A 191 -11.59 2.26 14.58
N TYR A 192 -11.63 2.49 13.26
CA TYR A 192 -10.79 3.50 12.62
C TYR A 192 -11.09 4.90 13.18
N PHE A 193 -12.37 5.28 13.24
CA PHE A 193 -12.78 6.59 13.73
C PHE A 193 -12.63 6.73 15.26
N ASP A 194 -12.82 5.66 16.03
CA ASP A 194 -12.54 5.65 17.49
C ASP A 194 -11.07 5.97 17.81
N GLN A 195 -10.16 5.69 16.88
CA GLN A 195 -8.71 5.89 17.04
C GLN A 195 -8.17 7.13 16.34
N GLU A 196 -8.88 7.67 15.35
CA GLU A 196 -8.40 8.76 14.50
C GLU A 196 -7.92 9.97 15.29
N GLU A 197 -8.75 10.48 16.21
CA GLU A 197 -8.38 11.66 17.03
C GLU A 197 -7.17 11.37 17.93
N GLN A 198 -7.10 10.17 18.50
CA GLN A 198 -6.01 9.74 19.38
C GLN A 198 -4.70 9.60 18.60
N PHE A 199 -4.77 9.07 17.38
CA PHE A 199 -3.64 8.97 16.46
C PHE A 199 -3.12 10.35 16.05
N GLN A 200 -4.00 11.27 15.65
CA GLN A 200 -3.59 12.63 15.28
C GLN A 200 -2.93 13.38 16.46
N LYS A 201 -3.52 13.29 17.66
CA LYS A 201 -2.94 13.86 18.89
C LYS A 201 -1.59 13.23 19.24
N GLN A 202 -1.45 11.92 19.07
CA GLN A 202 -0.19 11.22 19.29
C GLN A 202 0.88 11.69 18.32
N ILE A 203 0.57 11.80 17.02
CA ILE A 203 1.51 12.34 16.03
C ILE A 203 1.97 13.74 16.44
N GLN A 204 1.04 14.65 16.75
CA GLN A 204 1.39 16.02 17.11
C GLN A 204 2.23 16.12 18.39
N ARG A 205 1.99 15.26 19.39
CA ARG A 205 2.76 15.24 20.64
C ARG A 205 4.17 14.66 20.46
N CYS A 206 4.29 13.59 19.68
CA CYS A 206 5.51 12.80 19.56
C CYS A 206 6.42 13.22 18.39
N ALA A 207 5.90 14.00 17.46
CA ALA A 207 6.64 14.49 16.32
C ALA A 207 7.54 15.69 16.68
N LYS A 208 8.68 15.76 16.00
CA LYS A 208 9.58 16.90 16.03
C LYS A 208 10.04 17.23 14.61
N VAL A 209 9.93 18.49 14.24
CA VAL A 209 10.37 19.01 12.95
C VAL A 209 11.86 19.40 12.99
N TYR A 210 12.58 19.04 11.94
CA TYR A 210 13.97 19.32 11.65
C TYR A 210 14.04 19.85 10.21
N ASP A 211 13.89 21.17 10.07
CA ASP A 211 13.79 21.86 8.77
C ASP A 211 12.71 21.23 7.85
N ASN A 212 13.12 20.51 6.79
CA ASN A 212 12.24 19.82 5.83
C ASN A 212 11.73 18.44 6.28
N LEU A 213 12.24 17.91 7.40
CA LEU A 213 12.00 16.56 7.90
C LEU A 213 11.15 16.57 9.17
N VAL A 214 10.13 15.71 9.24
CA VAL A 214 9.43 15.40 10.50
C VAL A 214 9.84 14.04 11.05
N VAL A 215 10.32 14.00 12.29
CA VAL A 215 10.66 12.77 13.01
C VAL A 215 9.57 12.46 14.02
N LEU A 216 8.90 11.33 13.87
CA LEU A 216 7.89 10.80 14.78
C LEU A 216 8.48 9.65 15.60
N ASP A 217 8.81 9.91 16.87
CA ASP A 217 9.35 8.87 17.77
C ASP A 217 8.26 8.29 18.67
N LEU A 218 7.84 7.07 18.36
CA LEU A 218 6.76 6.36 19.06
C LEU A 218 7.28 5.31 20.04
N ARG A 219 8.60 5.23 20.26
CA ARG A 219 9.19 4.20 21.15
C ARG A 219 8.79 4.38 22.62
N ASN A 220 8.45 5.59 23.03
CA ASN A 220 8.03 5.87 24.40
C ASN A 220 6.51 5.81 24.59
N GLU A 221 5.77 5.41 23.55
CA GLU A 221 4.32 5.27 23.60
C GLU A 221 3.95 3.83 23.93
N ASP A 222 3.09 3.62 24.92
CA ASP A 222 2.59 2.29 25.28
C ASP A 222 1.66 1.73 24.19
N THR A 223 0.85 2.61 23.59
CA THR A 223 -0.11 2.29 22.54
C THR A 223 0.19 3.11 21.30
N ILE A 224 0.30 2.46 20.14
CA ILE A 224 0.41 3.14 18.83
C ILE A 224 -0.94 3.01 18.12
N TYR A 225 -1.71 4.09 18.12
CA TYR A 225 -3.05 4.13 17.54
C TYR A 225 -3.04 3.89 16.03
N ALA A 226 -4.13 3.33 15.52
CA ALA A 226 -4.35 3.09 14.11
C ALA A 226 -4.70 4.39 13.40
N GLY A 227 -4.24 4.52 12.17
CA GLY A 227 -4.55 5.65 11.30
C GLY A 227 -3.77 5.55 10.00
N ASN A 228 -4.28 6.22 8.97
CA ASN A 228 -3.68 6.09 7.66
C ASN A 228 -2.26 6.69 7.63
N ARG A 229 -1.38 6.06 6.85
CA ARG A 229 0.06 6.38 6.81
C ARG A 229 0.39 7.80 6.31
N PHE A 230 -0.58 8.51 5.75
CA PHE A 230 -0.37 9.84 5.18
C PHE A 230 -0.70 10.96 6.16
N ALA A 231 -1.34 10.65 7.30
CA ALA A 231 -1.74 11.64 8.30
C ALA A 231 -0.57 12.52 8.76
N ILE A 232 0.64 11.96 8.89
CA ILE A 232 1.84 12.72 9.25
C ILE A 232 2.12 13.86 8.27
N TYR A 233 1.94 13.65 6.96
CA TYR A 233 2.17 14.70 5.96
C TYR A 233 1.02 15.70 5.88
N ALA A 234 -0.19 15.27 6.26
CA ALA A 234 -1.33 16.18 6.37
C ALA A 234 -1.23 17.08 7.60
N LEU A 235 -0.58 16.61 8.67
CA LEU A 235 -0.35 17.38 9.90
C LEU A 235 0.91 18.26 9.82
N PHE A 236 1.89 17.88 8.99
CA PHE A 236 3.14 18.62 8.75
C PHE A 236 3.37 18.87 7.23
N PRO A 237 2.50 19.66 6.57
CA PRO A 237 2.53 19.86 5.11
C PRO A 237 3.81 20.55 4.61
N GLU A 238 4.51 21.29 5.47
CA GLU A 238 5.80 21.90 5.19
C GLU A 238 6.92 20.87 5.01
N CYS A 239 6.81 19.70 5.64
CA CYS A 239 7.82 18.65 5.56
C CYS A 239 7.69 17.83 4.27
N ASN A 240 8.83 17.59 3.60
CA ASN A 240 8.89 16.81 2.36
C ASN A 240 9.28 15.34 2.60
N ILE A 241 9.71 15.00 3.82
CA ILE A 241 10.12 13.65 4.22
C ILE A 241 9.81 13.42 5.71
N SER A 242 9.62 12.16 6.11
CA SER A 242 9.42 11.78 7.50
C SER A 242 10.23 10.56 7.91
N ILE A 243 10.55 10.47 9.20
CA ILE A 243 11.10 9.26 9.86
C ILE A 243 10.16 8.86 10.99
N HIS A 244 9.67 7.61 10.97
CA HIS A 244 9.04 6.98 12.13
C HIS A 244 10.08 6.14 12.87
N ALA A 245 10.28 6.41 14.16
CA ALA A 245 11.07 5.56 15.04
C ALA A 245 10.13 4.66 15.85
N LEU A 246 10.29 3.36 15.69
CA LEU A 246 9.42 2.32 16.25
C LEU A 246 10.27 1.27 16.95
N TRP A 247 9.71 0.56 17.93
CA TRP A 247 10.30 -0.69 18.38
C TRP A 247 10.10 -1.78 17.34
N GLY A 248 11.14 -2.56 17.07
CA GLY A 248 10.98 -3.82 16.37
C GLY A 248 10.40 -4.91 17.26
N GLN A 249 10.42 -6.15 16.76
CA GLN A 249 9.79 -7.27 17.43
C GLN A 249 10.30 -7.42 18.87
N LYS A 250 9.38 -7.45 19.84
CA LYS A 250 9.69 -7.56 21.28
C LYS A 250 10.72 -6.52 21.78
N LYS A 251 10.78 -5.34 21.16
CA LYS A 251 11.73 -4.25 21.47
C LYS A 251 13.21 -4.65 21.34
N GLN A 252 13.53 -5.69 20.55
CA GLN A 252 14.91 -6.17 20.38
C GLN A 252 15.80 -5.21 19.58
N ASN A 253 15.20 -4.38 18.72
CA ASN A 253 15.88 -3.37 17.93
C ASN A 253 14.96 -2.14 17.73
N THR A 254 15.51 -1.08 17.16
CA THR A 254 14.79 0.11 16.72
C THR A 254 14.62 0.06 15.21
N VAL A 255 13.40 0.26 14.73
CA VAL A 255 13.08 0.40 13.31
C VAL A 255 12.97 1.88 12.98
N PHE A 256 13.71 2.33 11.98
CA PHE A 256 13.47 3.61 11.33
C PHE A 256 12.76 3.35 10.01
N ALA A 257 11.53 3.85 9.87
CA ALA A 257 10.76 3.80 8.64
C ALA A 257 10.65 5.19 8.05
N VAL A 258 11.10 5.35 6.81
CA VAL A 258 11.26 6.64 6.15
C VAL A 258 10.37 6.71 4.92
N GLY A 259 9.69 7.83 4.72
CA GLY A 259 8.85 8.05 3.54
C GLY A 259 8.83 9.50 3.10
N LYS A 260 8.71 9.74 1.80
CA LYS A 260 8.48 11.10 1.25
C LYS A 260 7.02 11.51 1.36
N SER A 261 6.82 12.81 1.52
CA SER A 261 5.49 13.42 1.49
C SER A 261 4.84 13.24 0.12
N ILE A 262 3.53 12.99 0.13
CA ILE A 262 2.72 12.95 -1.09
C ILE A 262 2.29 14.35 -1.54
N PHE A 263 2.40 15.35 -0.67
CA PHE A 263 2.08 16.75 -0.94
C PHE A 263 3.32 17.51 -1.40
N ASN A 264 4.36 17.50 -0.56
CA ASN A 264 5.62 18.18 -0.84
C ASN A 264 6.64 17.19 -1.41
N LYS A 265 6.64 17.02 -2.74
CA LYS A 265 7.46 16.04 -3.46
C LYS A 265 8.88 16.53 -3.79
N THR A 266 9.41 17.49 -3.02
CA THR A 266 10.69 18.17 -3.32
C THR A 266 11.92 17.43 -2.81
N SER A 267 11.79 16.52 -1.84
CA SER A 267 12.92 15.79 -1.24
C SER A 267 13.77 15.09 -2.31
N GLN A 268 15.09 15.32 -2.29
CA GLN A 268 16.03 14.68 -3.22
C GLN A 268 16.63 13.38 -2.68
N THR A 269 16.45 13.07 -1.39
CA THR A 269 16.98 11.85 -0.77
C THR A 269 16.53 10.60 -1.51
N ASN A 270 17.47 9.73 -1.90
CA ASN A 270 17.16 8.37 -2.31
C ASN A 270 17.03 7.48 -1.07
N ILE A 271 15.81 7.30 -0.57
CA ILE A 271 15.58 6.65 0.72
C ILE A 271 16.08 5.20 0.71
N GLY A 272 15.78 4.42 -0.33
CA GLY A 272 16.24 3.04 -0.44
C GLY A 272 17.75 2.90 -0.36
N GLN A 273 18.49 3.75 -1.09
CA GLN A 273 19.96 3.78 -1.02
C GLN A 273 20.47 4.23 0.36
N LEU A 274 19.82 5.21 0.99
CA LEU A 274 20.20 5.65 2.33
C LEU A 274 20.00 4.54 3.36
N MET A 275 18.86 3.85 3.34
CA MET A 275 18.56 2.75 4.26
C MET A 275 19.50 1.56 4.06
N LEU A 276 19.93 1.27 2.83
CA LEU A 276 20.91 0.21 2.52
C LEU A 276 22.25 0.40 3.25
N LYS A 277 22.70 1.65 3.46
CA LYS A 277 23.93 1.95 4.22
C LYS A 277 23.89 1.43 5.67
N TYR A 278 22.69 1.23 6.21
CA TYR A 278 22.45 0.73 7.57
C TYR A 278 21.86 -0.68 7.60
N GLY A 279 22.09 -1.48 6.55
CA GLY A 279 21.58 -2.86 6.46
C GLY A 279 20.07 -2.97 6.23
N GLY A 280 19.42 -1.85 5.92
CA GLY A 280 18.01 -1.78 5.55
C GLY A 280 17.79 -1.92 4.04
N GLY A 281 16.71 -1.32 3.56
CA GLY A 281 16.39 -1.26 2.15
C GLY A 281 15.10 -0.52 1.85
N GLY A 282 14.73 -0.49 0.58
CA GLY A 282 13.53 0.21 0.10
C GLY A 282 13.67 0.62 -1.35
N HIS A 283 12.88 1.62 -1.73
CA HIS A 283 12.96 2.30 -3.02
C HIS A 283 13.18 3.81 -2.81
N GLN A 284 13.22 4.58 -3.89
CA GLN A 284 13.57 6.01 -3.83
C GLN A 284 12.71 6.84 -2.86
N ASN A 285 11.44 6.46 -2.67
CA ASN A 285 10.45 7.25 -1.93
C ASN A 285 10.09 6.67 -0.55
N ALA A 286 10.51 5.45 -0.23
CA ALA A 286 10.27 4.85 1.06
C ALA A 286 11.27 3.72 1.35
N GLY A 287 11.55 3.50 2.62
CA GLY A 287 12.46 2.44 3.05
C GLY A 287 12.50 2.29 4.57
N THR A 288 13.13 1.22 5.02
CA THR A 288 13.30 0.94 6.45
C THR A 288 14.70 0.42 6.74
N CYS A 289 15.22 0.68 7.94
CA CYS A 289 16.37 -0.02 8.50
C CYS A 289 16.07 -0.43 9.95
N GLN A 290 16.74 -1.49 10.41
CA GLN A 290 16.62 -2.01 11.77
C GLN A 290 17.97 -1.90 12.47
N ILE A 291 18.00 -1.22 13.61
CA ILE A 291 19.24 -0.78 14.28
C ILE A 291 19.22 -1.28 15.71
N ASP A 292 20.36 -1.81 16.17
CA ASP A 292 20.54 -2.16 17.58
C ASP A 292 20.20 -0.94 18.48
N ASN A 293 19.53 -1.20 19.60
CA ASN A 293 18.98 -0.14 20.45
C ASN A 293 20.04 0.85 20.98
N ASP A 294 21.25 0.36 21.24
CA ASP A 294 22.39 1.16 21.70
C ASP A 294 22.94 2.11 20.61
N LYS A 295 22.73 1.77 19.33
CA LYS A 295 23.15 2.58 18.17
C LYS A 295 22.06 3.49 17.64
N ALA A 296 20.80 3.26 18.01
CA ALA A 296 19.63 3.94 17.44
C ALA A 296 19.75 5.47 17.50
N SER A 297 20.15 6.03 18.64
CA SER A 297 20.28 7.49 18.79
C SER A 297 21.38 8.10 17.91
N LYS A 298 22.46 7.36 17.64
CA LYS A 298 23.52 7.80 16.73
C LYS A 298 23.04 7.77 15.28
N VAL A 299 22.47 6.65 14.86
CA VAL A 299 21.97 6.46 13.49
C VAL A 299 20.86 7.46 13.17
N LEU A 300 19.94 7.74 14.10
CA LEU A 300 18.90 8.75 13.89
C LEU A 300 19.50 10.14 13.57
N LYS A 301 20.55 10.56 14.28
CA LYS A 301 21.23 11.83 14.01
C LYS A 301 21.89 11.85 12.63
N GLU A 302 22.51 10.75 12.24
CA GLU A 302 23.13 10.61 10.90
C GLU A 302 22.09 10.64 9.79
N LEU A 303 20.93 10.01 9.99
CA LEU A 303 19.80 10.06 9.06
C LEU A 303 19.23 11.47 8.91
N ILE A 304 18.99 12.17 10.03
CA ILE A 304 18.50 13.56 10.02
C ILE A 304 19.49 14.44 9.25
N ALA A 305 20.78 14.41 9.60
CA ALA A 305 21.80 15.24 8.97
C ALA A 305 21.92 15.00 7.46
N GLN A 306 21.79 13.75 7.00
CA GLN A 306 21.80 13.45 5.58
C GLN A 306 20.55 13.98 4.87
N MET A 307 19.37 13.83 5.46
CA MET A 307 18.11 14.30 4.84
C MET A 307 18.02 15.83 4.79
N GLU A 308 18.56 16.54 5.78
CA GLU A 308 18.66 18.00 5.75
C GLU A 308 19.62 18.48 4.65
N GLN A 309 20.70 17.75 4.37
CA GLN A 309 21.62 18.06 3.25
C GLN A 309 21.00 17.82 1.87
N ASP A 310 20.05 16.88 1.78
CA ASP A 310 19.36 16.48 0.56
C ASP A 310 18.01 17.20 0.37
N SER A 311 17.75 18.26 1.14
CA SER A 311 16.48 19.00 1.19
C SER A 311 16.04 19.57 -0.15
#